data_AF-A0AB38QY68-F1
#
_entry.id   AF-A0AB38QY68-F1
#
_cell.length_a   1.000
_cell.length_b   1.000
_cell.length_c   1.000
_cell.angle_alpha   90.00
_cell.angle_beta   90.00
_cell.angle_gamma   90.00
#
_symmetry.space_group_name_H-M   'P 1'
#
loop_
_entity.id
_entity.type
_entity.pdbx_description
1 polymer ?
#
loop_
_entity_poly.entity_id
_entity_poly.type
_entity_poly.pdbx_seq_one_letter_code
_entity_poly.pdbx_strand_id
1 'polypeptide(L)'
;MCLRRMRLLLFLFCLSMVVGMVLPVLAAKNERQTVVVTAKEVNVRQGPGMSYRLLAKVHQGETYQLIEERAGWVKVQMKRNQAGWVAKTYTKLVLEQAVSQEDRLRVRLTPGRDGRIVGHLSKGEVVSVLETDGDWRKVVTSSLIGWVFSSYLSSYHRQEMEAKAGWVTADSLYVRVQPSLAAKRVGKVTYGEQVTITDKQENWDQILMNDGKTGWVSSEYISTVAKTASSFVTVLYSNVNIRALPSLRSPIQAMAQYGERYRVLGKIGNWYEIELSNGAKGYIAGWLVSTDANGQSESNALKGKTIVIDAGHGGKDSGTISHTGIKEKTLTLRTARLLKEKLQAQGANAVLTRSSDRYVSLPERVQMAYRCRADAFISIHYDSAKDQHAKGATVYYYDLFSDYLLALSLEHPLSRMTPIPFRGVSFGNYYVLRENRLPSVLVELGYLSNPAEAGIVAADHYQQEAANAIVNGLRDYFE
;
A
#
# COMPACT_ATOMS: atom_id res chain seq x y z
N MET A 1 -14.39 -99.46 -6.41
CA MET A 1 -13.24 -99.71 -5.52
C MET A 1 -12.47 -98.41 -5.34
N CYS A 2 -12.17 -98.03 -4.08
CA CYS A 2 -10.98 -97.32 -3.57
C CYS A 2 -10.11 -96.48 -4.54
N LEU A 3 -9.51 -95.33 -4.21
CA LEU A 3 -9.39 -94.47 -3.02
C LEU A 3 -8.41 -93.32 -3.41
N ARG A 4 -8.30 -92.28 -2.54
CA ARG A 4 -7.23 -91.25 -2.37
C ARG A 4 -7.53 -89.88 -2.99
N ARG A 5 -7.95 -88.86 -2.23
CA ARG A 5 -7.28 -88.04 -1.17
C ARG A 5 -5.99 -87.35 -1.63
N MET A 6 -6.01 -86.02 -1.74
CA MET A 6 -5.15 -85.12 -0.94
C MET A 6 -5.67 -83.66 -0.98
N ARG A 7 -5.69 -83.00 0.17
CA ARG A 7 -6.05 -81.59 0.39
C ARG A 7 -4.79 -80.71 0.24
N LEU A 8 -4.92 -79.48 -0.27
CA LEU A 8 -4.24 -78.29 0.31
C LEU A 8 -4.87 -76.97 -0.16
N LEU A 9 -5.03 -76.05 0.80
CA LEU A 9 -5.58 -74.69 0.75
C LEU A 9 -4.76 -73.72 -0.12
N LEU A 10 -5.37 -72.64 -0.64
CA LEU A 10 -5.17 -71.25 -0.18
C LEU A 10 -5.86 -70.18 -1.07
N PHE A 11 -6.65 -69.32 -0.40
CA PHE A 11 -7.06 -67.92 -0.66
C PHE A 11 -6.65 -67.21 -1.97
N LEU A 12 -7.62 -66.56 -2.64
CA LEU A 12 -7.64 -65.09 -2.84
C LEU A 12 -8.93 -64.59 -3.55
N PHE A 13 -9.66 -63.74 -2.81
CA PHE A 13 -10.47 -62.58 -3.21
C PHE A 13 -10.70 -62.30 -4.71
N CYS A 14 -11.98 -62.22 -5.13
CA CYS A 14 -12.53 -60.99 -5.72
C CYS A 14 -14.04 -61.09 -5.98
N LEU A 15 -14.78 -60.32 -5.19
CA LEU A 15 -16.16 -59.89 -5.34
C LEU A 15 -16.29 -59.06 -6.63
N SER A 16 -17.09 -59.49 -7.61
CA SER A 16 -17.60 -58.59 -8.66
C SER A 16 -19.11 -58.49 -8.55
N MET A 17 -19.51 -57.25 -8.27
CA MET A 17 -20.79 -56.82 -7.73
C MET A 17 -21.60 -56.21 -8.88
N VAL A 18 -22.83 -56.70 -8.99
CA VAL A 18 -24.07 -56.06 -9.46
C VAL A 18 -23.90 -54.71 -10.20
N VAL A 19 -24.14 -54.74 -11.51
CA VAL A 19 -24.37 -53.56 -12.36
C VAL A 19 -25.74 -52.97 -12.01
N GLY A 20 -25.75 -51.86 -11.26
CA GLY A 20 -26.91 -51.00 -11.06
C GLY A 20 -26.89 -49.85 -12.06
N MET A 21 -27.96 -49.72 -12.85
CA MET A 21 -28.23 -48.55 -13.70
C MET A 21 -28.21 -47.26 -12.86
N VAL A 22 -27.29 -46.35 -13.19
CA VAL A 22 -27.34 -44.96 -12.74
C VAL A 22 -27.70 -44.12 -13.96
N LEU A 23 -28.96 -43.70 -14.04
CA LEU A 23 -29.35 -42.57 -14.90
C LEU A 23 -28.65 -41.31 -14.36
N PRO A 24 -28.04 -40.48 -15.21
CA PRO A 24 -27.52 -39.20 -14.77
C PRO A 24 -28.71 -38.30 -14.44
N VAL A 25 -28.95 -38.06 -13.15
CA VAL A 25 -29.73 -36.92 -12.69
C VAL A 25 -28.99 -35.68 -13.20
N LEU A 26 -29.54 -35.03 -14.22
CA LEU A 26 -29.18 -33.67 -14.57
C LEU A 26 -29.43 -32.81 -13.33
N ALA A 27 -28.36 -32.52 -12.59
CA ALA A 27 -28.39 -31.53 -11.54
C ALA A 27 -28.74 -30.19 -12.20
N ALA A 28 -29.99 -29.75 -12.05
CA ALA A 28 -30.37 -28.39 -12.35
C ALA A 28 -29.40 -27.47 -11.59
N LYS A 29 -28.63 -26.65 -12.32
CA LYS A 29 -27.88 -25.54 -11.72
C LYS A 29 -28.90 -24.69 -10.97
N ASN A 30 -28.93 -24.82 -9.65
CA ASN A 30 -29.75 -23.98 -8.81
C ASN A 30 -29.07 -22.61 -8.76
N GLU A 31 -29.35 -21.76 -9.75
CA GLU A 31 -28.89 -20.37 -9.75
C GLU A 31 -29.43 -19.71 -8.49
N ARG A 32 -28.51 -19.36 -7.57
CA ARG A 32 -28.89 -18.76 -6.31
C ARG A 32 -29.49 -17.39 -6.60
N GLN A 33 -30.79 -17.24 -6.34
CA GLN A 33 -31.51 -15.99 -6.57
C GLN A 33 -30.97 -14.90 -5.65
N THR A 34 -30.83 -13.68 -6.18
CA THR A 34 -30.38 -12.51 -5.42
C THR A 34 -31.54 -11.55 -5.23
N VAL A 35 -31.64 -10.96 -4.05
CA VAL A 35 -32.56 -9.86 -3.74
C VAL A 35 -31.80 -8.57 -3.51
N VAL A 36 -32.34 -7.43 -3.92
CA VAL A 36 -31.84 -6.09 -3.61
C VAL A 36 -32.79 -5.38 -2.66
N VAL A 37 -32.24 -4.58 -1.74
CA VAL A 37 -33.00 -3.71 -0.86
C VAL A 37 -33.43 -2.44 -1.61
N THR A 38 -34.70 -2.08 -1.49
CA THR A 38 -35.31 -0.91 -2.17
C THR A 38 -35.68 0.22 -1.22
N ALA A 39 -35.72 -0.04 0.10
CA ALA A 39 -35.91 0.98 1.11
C ALA A 39 -34.59 1.67 1.46
N LYS A 40 -34.63 2.96 1.84
CA LYS A 40 -33.45 3.69 2.32
C LYS A 40 -32.74 2.96 3.47
N GLU A 41 -33.51 2.37 4.38
CA GLU A 41 -33.05 1.56 5.48
C GLU A 41 -34.14 0.54 5.86
N VAL A 42 -33.77 -0.70 6.16
CA VAL A 42 -34.67 -1.74 6.67
C VAL A 42 -33.95 -2.64 7.68
N ASN A 43 -34.70 -3.07 8.69
CA ASN A 43 -34.20 -3.96 9.74
C ASN A 43 -34.06 -5.41 9.24
N VAL A 44 -32.95 -6.05 9.59
CA VAL A 44 -32.72 -7.49 9.46
C VAL A 44 -32.91 -8.14 10.83
N ARG A 45 -33.74 -9.18 10.90
CA ARG A 45 -34.14 -9.82 12.16
C ARG A 45 -33.76 -11.29 12.23
N GLN A 46 -33.75 -11.85 13.43
CA GLN A 46 -33.45 -13.27 13.65
C GLN A 46 -34.53 -14.21 13.11
N GLY A 47 -35.77 -13.73 12.98
CA GLY A 47 -36.91 -14.50 12.47
C GLY A 47 -37.88 -13.64 11.65
N PRO A 48 -38.84 -14.28 10.95
CA PRO A 48 -39.79 -13.63 10.05
C PRO A 48 -40.91 -12.94 10.84
N GLY A 49 -40.62 -11.80 11.47
CA GLY A 49 -41.62 -11.06 12.22
C GLY A 49 -41.04 -9.86 12.98
N MET A 50 -41.90 -8.91 13.35
CA MET A 50 -41.49 -7.66 13.99
C MET A 50 -41.01 -7.84 15.44
N SER A 51 -41.41 -8.92 16.11
CA SER A 51 -41.02 -9.24 17.49
C SER A 51 -39.63 -9.89 17.61
N TYR A 52 -39.05 -10.37 16.51
CA TYR A 52 -37.74 -11.01 16.54
C TYR A 52 -36.61 -10.00 16.75
N ARG A 53 -35.56 -10.45 17.45
CA ARG A 53 -34.35 -9.67 17.73
C ARG A 53 -33.79 -9.03 16.46
N LEU A 54 -33.47 -7.75 16.56
CA LEU A 54 -32.76 -7.00 15.52
C LEU A 54 -31.31 -7.50 15.43
N LEU A 55 -30.91 -7.89 14.22
CA LEU A 55 -29.55 -8.36 13.92
C LEU A 55 -28.72 -7.26 13.25
N ALA A 56 -29.32 -6.52 12.31
CA ALA A 56 -28.64 -5.48 11.54
C ALA A 56 -29.65 -4.52 10.90
N LYS A 57 -29.12 -3.49 10.24
CA LYS A 57 -29.83 -2.62 9.31
C LYS A 57 -29.16 -2.70 7.95
N VAL A 58 -29.96 -2.78 6.90
CA VAL A 58 -29.52 -2.84 5.51
C VAL A 58 -30.14 -1.69 4.72
N HIS A 59 -29.46 -1.25 3.68
CA HIS A 59 -29.74 -0.01 2.98
C HIS A 59 -30.04 -0.26 1.51
N GLN A 60 -30.67 0.74 0.87
CA GLN A 60 -31.01 0.68 -0.56
C GLN A 60 -29.81 0.24 -1.40
N GLY A 61 -30.06 -0.59 -2.42
CA GLY A 61 -29.03 -1.07 -3.33
C GLY A 61 -28.16 -2.20 -2.80
N GLU A 62 -28.18 -2.51 -1.50
CA GLU A 62 -27.50 -3.69 -0.97
C GLU A 62 -28.19 -4.97 -1.49
N THR A 63 -27.38 -5.92 -1.97
CA THR A 63 -27.85 -7.19 -2.55
C THR A 63 -27.48 -8.38 -1.68
N TYR A 64 -28.37 -9.35 -1.55
CA TYR A 64 -28.13 -10.56 -0.77
C TYR A 64 -28.64 -11.81 -1.46
N GLN A 65 -27.98 -12.94 -1.19
CA GLN A 65 -28.45 -14.25 -1.62
C GLN A 65 -29.74 -14.61 -0.88
N LEU A 66 -30.77 -14.96 -1.64
CA LEU A 66 -32.05 -15.44 -1.12
C LEU A 66 -31.90 -16.90 -0.69
N ILE A 67 -32.20 -17.17 0.58
CA ILE A 67 -32.18 -18.52 1.15
C ILE A 67 -33.57 -19.14 1.11
N GLU A 68 -34.56 -18.43 1.63
CA GLU A 68 -35.96 -18.86 1.66
C GLU A 68 -36.89 -17.64 1.79
N GLU A 69 -38.14 -17.80 1.39
CA GLU A 69 -39.20 -16.84 1.65
C GLU A 69 -40.25 -17.46 2.58
N ARG A 70 -40.75 -16.70 3.56
CA ARG A 70 -41.78 -17.16 4.49
C ARG A 70 -42.62 -16.01 5.02
N ALA A 71 -43.94 -16.12 4.91
CA ALA A 71 -44.90 -15.23 5.55
C ALA A 71 -44.64 -13.72 5.34
N GLY A 72 -44.27 -13.30 4.13
CA GLY A 72 -43.96 -11.89 3.81
C GLY A 72 -42.55 -11.43 4.19
N TRP A 73 -41.66 -12.36 4.53
CA TRP A 73 -40.25 -12.11 4.81
C TRP A 73 -39.36 -12.92 3.88
N VAL A 74 -38.21 -12.37 3.55
CA VAL A 74 -37.13 -13.03 2.82
C VAL A 74 -35.97 -13.28 3.78
N LYS A 75 -35.47 -14.51 3.83
CA LYS A 75 -34.26 -14.85 4.57
C LYS A 75 -33.08 -14.70 3.64
N VAL A 76 -32.12 -13.90 4.06
CA VAL A 76 -30.96 -13.53 3.26
C VAL A 76 -29.67 -13.94 3.94
N GLN A 77 -28.70 -14.38 3.15
CA GLN A 77 -27.35 -14.67 3.63
C GLN A 77 -26.56 -13.36 3.74
N MET A 78 -26.11 -12.99 4.94
CA MET A 78 -25.34 -11.76 5.15
C MET A 78 -23.83 -12.00 5.24
N LYS A 79 -23.40 -13.05 5.94
CA LYS A 79 -21.98 -13.50 6.06
C LYS A 79 -21.92 -15.01 5.99
N ARG A 80 -20.75 -15.63 5.80
CA ARG A 80 -20.58 -17.10 5.65
C ARG A 80 -21.38 -17.94 6.66
N ASN A 81 -21.51 -17.47 7.91
CA ASN A 81 -22.27 -18.14 8.98
C ASN A 81 -23.40 -17.29 9.59
N GLN A 82 -23.88 -16.26 8.91
CA GLN A 82 -24.92 -15.36 9.44
C GLN A 82 -26.00 -15.09 8.39
N ALA A 83 -27.23 -15.51 8.71
CA ALA A 83 -28.44 -15.25 7.92
C ALA A 83 -29.47 -14.49 8.76
N GLY A 84 -30.33 -13.73 8.10
CA GLY A 84 -31.38 -12.97 8.78
C GLY A 84 -32.58 -12.70 7.87
N TRP A 85 -33.66 -12.23 8.46
CA TRP A 85 -34.95 -12.02 7.79
C TRP A 85 -35.19 -10.53 7.55
N VAL A 86 -35.55 -10.20 6.31
CA VAL A 86 -35.89 -8.85 5.85
C VAL A 86 -37.33 -8.88 5.34
N ALA A 87 -38.11 -7.83 5.59
CA ALA A 87 -39.48 -7.79 5.10
C ALA A 87 -39.49 -7.73 3.57
N LYS A 88 -40.24 -8.63 2.93
CA LYS A 88 -40.28 -8.83 1.47
C LYS A 88 -40.68 -7.55 0.73
N THR A 89 -41.56 -6.75 1.33
CA THR A 89 -42.00 -5.43 0.82
C THR A 89 -40.84 -4.47 0.50
N TYR A 90 -39.70 -4.61 1.18
CA TYR A 90 -38.54 -3.74 0.98
C TYR A 90 -37.43 -4.39 0.13
N THR A 91 -37.73 -5.53 -0.50
CA THR A 91 -36.78 -6.27 -1.33
C THR A 91 -37.37 -6.62 -2.69
N LYS A 92 -36.52 -6.71 -3.72
CA LYS A 92 -36.90 -7.17 -5.06
C LYS A 92 -35.88 -8.17 -5.59
N LEU A 93 -36.34 -9.16 -6.35
CA LEU A 93 -35.44 -10.07 -7.06
C LEU A 93 -34.64 -9.28 -8.10
N VAL A 94 -33.34 -9.60 -8.18
CA VAL A 94 -32.44 -9.06 -9.20
C VAL A 94 -32.49 -9.98 -10.41
N LEU A 95 -32.89 -9.44 -11.56
CA LEU A 95 -32.91 -10.18 -12.84
C LEU A 95 -31.50 -10.35 -13.37
N GLU A 96 -30.74 -9.27 -13.39
CA GLU A 96 -29.35 -9.24 -13.84
C GLU A 96 -28.61 -8.08 -13.16
N GLN A 97 -27.29 -8.18 -13.13
CA GLN A 97 -26.44 -7.01 -12.89
C GLN A 97 -25.98 -6.45 -14.23
N ALA A 98 -25.94 -5.14 -14.32
CA ALA A 98 -25.50 -4.43 -15.51
C ALA A 98 -24.56 -3.30 -15.13
N VAL A 99 -23.76 -2.84 -16.08
CA VAL A 99 -22.82 -1.74 -15.88
C VAL A 99 -23.07 -0.64 -16.88
N SER A 100 -23.15 0.60 -16.37
CA SER A 100 -23.37 1.77 -17.21
C SER A 100 -22.17 2.04 -18.13
N GLN A 101 -22.44 2.26 -19.41
CA GLN A 101 -21.42 2.55 -20.42
C GLN A 101 -21.18 4.06 -20.62
N GLU A 102 -21.99 4.90 -19.98
CA GLU A 102 -22.02 6.35 -20.21
C GLU A 102 -21.81 7.12 -18.93
N ASP A 103 -21.08 8.23 -19.03
CA ASP A 103 -20.99 9.16 -17.93
C ASP A 103 -22.22 10.08 -17.91
N ARG A 104 -22.76 10.33 -16.72
CA ARG A 104 -24.01 11.07 -16.50
C ARG A 104 -25.22 10.47 -17.26
N LEU A 105 -25.36 9.15 -17.31
CA LEU A 105 -26.53 8.48 -17.87
C LEU A 105 -27.80 8.84 -17.07
N ARG A 106 -28.79 9.44 -17.72
CA ARG A 106 -30.04 9.90 -17.06
C ARG A 106 -30.89 8.71 -16.59
N VAL A 107 -31.20 8.70 -15.29
CA VAL A 107 -32.15 7.77 -14.67
C VAL A 107 -33.50 8.46 -14.52
N ARG A 108 -34.58 7.81 -14.94
CA ARG A 108 -35.93 8.40 -15.01
C ARG A 108 -36.92 7.73 -14.06
N LEU A 109 -37.95 8.45 -13.64
CA LEU A 109 -38.97 7.92 -12.74
C LEU A 109 -39.87 6.87 -13.42
N THR A 110 -40.16 7.05 -14.70
CA THR A 110 -40.97 6.17 -15.54
C THR A 110 -40.20 5.79 -16.81
N PRO A 111 -40.51 4.65 -17.44
CA PRO A 111 -39.93 4.31 -18.73
C PRO A 111 -40.43 5.30 -19.78
N GLY A 112 -39.53 5.82 -20.61
CA GLY A 112 -39.85 6.77 -21.69
C GLY A 112 -38.97 8.03 -21.71
N ARG A 113 -38.86 8.66 -22.89
CA ARG A 113 -38.00 9.85 -23.09
C ARG A 113 -38.52 11.09 -22.35
N ASP A 114 -39.80 11.12 -22.02
CA ASP A 114 -40.45 12.23 -21.30
C ASP A 114 -40.53 12.00 -19.78
N GLY A 115 -40.10 10.82 -19.29
CA GLY A 115 -40.10 10.52 -17.86
C GLY A 115 -39.20 11.47 -17.08
N ARG A 116 -39.68 11.97 -15.94
CA ARG A 116 -38.91 12.89 -15.07
C ARG A 116 -37.56 12.28 -14.69
N ILE A 117 -36.47 13.02 -14.87
CA ILE A 117 -35.14 12.59 -14.45
C ILE A 117 -35.05 12.64 -12.93
N VAL A 118 -34.63 11.54 -12.31
CA VAL A 118 -34.48 11.40 -10.85
C VAL A 118 -33.02 11.33 -10.41
N GLY A 119 -32.09 11.13 -11.35
CA GLY A 119 -30.66 11.08 -11.08
C GLY A 119 -29.85 10.75 -12.31
N HIS A 120 -28.56 10.50 -12.10
CA HIS A 120 -27.64 10.09 -13.16
C HIS A 120 -26.74 8.95 -12.66
N LEU A 121 -26.38 8.03 -13.55
CA LEU A 121 -25.33 7.04 -13.32
C LEU A 121 -24.01 7.52 -13.94
N SER A 122 -22.91 7.08 -13.36
CA SER A 122 -21.58 7.30 -13.91
C SER A 122 -21.14 6.12 -14.77
N LYS A 123 -20.22 6.33 -15.71
CA LYS A 123 -19.64 5.22 -16.49
C LYS A 123 -18.94 4.24 -15.56
N GLY A 124 -19.16 2.95 -15.77
CA GLY A 124 -18.64 1.88 -14.91
C GLY A 124 -19.48 1.62 -13.66
N GLU A 125 -20.53 2.40 -13.39
CA GLU A 125 -21.42 2.17 -12.25
C GLU A 125 -22.24 0.90 -12.46
N VAL A 126 -22.09 -0.05 -11.53
CA VAL A 126 -22.84 -1.33 -11.53
C VAL A 126 -24.21 -1.12 -10.88
N VAL A 127 -25.24 -1.64 -11.54
CA VAL A 127 -26.64 -1.51 -11.13
C VAL A 127 -27.32 -2.87 -11.06
N SER A 128 -28.31 -3.00 -10.17
CA SER A 128 -29.19 -4.16 -10.13
C SER A 128 -30.42 -3.90 -10.98
N VAL A 129 -30.66 -4.72 -12.00
CA VAL A 129 -31.84 -4.64 -12.87
C VAL A 129 -32.97 -5.45 -12.25
N LEU A 130 -34.14 -4.84 -12.09
CA LEU A 130 -35.29 -5.45 -11.42
C LEU A 130 -36.41 -5.84 -12.37
N GLU A 131 -36.64 -5.00 -13.38
CA GLU A 131 -37.78 -5.07 -14.28
C GLU A 131 -37.34 -4.57 -15.67
N THR A 132 -38.00 -5.07 -16.70
CA THR A 132 -37.82 -4.64 -18.09
C THR A 132 -39.17 -4.20 -18.65
N ASP A 133 -39.19 -3.05 -19.33
CA ASP A 133 -40.35 -2.53 -20.07
C ASP A 133 -39.87 -2.05 -21.45
N GLY A 134 -40.02 -2.90 -22.46
CA GLY A 134 -39.39 -2.72 -23.77
C GLY A 134 -37.87 -2.53 -23.66
N ASP A 135 -37.37 -1.43 -24.20
CA ASP A 135 -35.96 -1.05 -24.14
C ASP A 135 -35.57 -0.35 -22.81
N TRP A 136 -36.47 -0.27 -21.84
CA TRP A 136 -36.17 0.34 -20.55
C TRP A 136 -35.90 -0.73 -19.50
N ARG A 137 -34.88 -0.48 -18.68
CA ARG A 137 -34.48 -1.30 -17.54
C ARG A 137 -34.69 -0.51 -16.25
N LYS A 138 -35.42 -1.08 -15.31
CA LYS A 138 -35.56 -0.51 -13.97
C LYS A 138 -34.38 -0.93 -13.13
N VAL A 139 -33.60 0.04 -12.71
CA VAL A 139 -32.32 -0.14 -12.02
C VAL A 139 -32.38 0.39 -10.60
N VAL A 140 -31.62 -0.26 -9.71
CA VAL A 140 -31.41 0.18 -8.34
C VAL A 140 -29.93 0.30 -8.04
N THR A 141 -29.57 1.40 -7.40
CA THR A 141 -28.25 1.67 -6.80
C THR A 141 -28.42 2.06 -5.33
N SER A 142 -27.30 2.36 -4.68
CA SER A 142 -27.29 2.81 -3.29
C SER A 142 -28.07 4.10 -3.03
N SER A 143 -28.28 4.91 -4.08
CA SER A 143 -28.90 6.24 -3.97
C SER A 143 -30.07 6.45 -4.93
N LEU A 144 -30.21 5.62 -5.96
CA LEU A 144 -31.18 5.84 -7.03
C LEU A 144 -32.02 4.59 -7.32
N ILE A 145 -33.29 4.82 -7.63
CA ILE A 145 -34.20 3.84 -8.24
C ILE A 145 -34.87 4.53 -9.42
N GLY A 146 -34.84 3.89 -10.59
CA GLY A 146 -35.53 4.42 -11.76
C GLY A 146 -35.21 3.64 -13.03
N TRP A 147 -35.55 4.21 -14.17
CA TRP A 147 -35.50 3.58 -15.48
C TRP A 147 -34.38 4.19 -16.33
N VAL A 148 -33.62 3.33 -16.99
CA VAL A 148 -32.58 3.69 -17.97
C VAL A 148 -32.80 2.92 -19.26
N PHE A 149 -32.32 3.46 -20.38
CA PHE A 149 -32.42 2.80 -21.68
C PHE A 149 -31.35 1.69 -21.78
N SER A 150 -31.75 0.50 -22.24
CA SER A 150 -30.97 -0.73 -22.22
C SER A 150 -29.66 -0.62 -23.01
N SER A 151 -29.63 0.14 -24.11
CA SER A 151 -28.44 0.30 -24.94
C SER A 151 -27.26 1.00 -24.24
N TYR A 152 -27.50 1.62 -23.08
CA TYR A 152 -26.45 2.23 -22.27
C TYR A 152 -25.95 1.33 -21.13
N LEU A 153 -26.44 0.10 -21.08
CA LEU A 153 -26.05 -0.92 -20.14
C LEU A 153 -25.35 -2.07 -20.89
N SER A 154 -24.33 -2.64 -20.26
CA SER A 154 -23.78 -3.94 -20.68
C SER A 154 -23.92 -4.95 -19.54
N SER A 155 -23.94 -6.25 -19.90
CA SER A 155 -24.03 -7.33 -18.93
C SER A 155 -22.84 -7.29 -17.98
N TYR A 156 -23.08 -7.28 -16.67
CA TYR A 156 -22.04 -7.42 -15.67
C TYR A 156 -21.94 -8.89 -15.25
N HIS A 157 -20.83 -9.53 -15.59
CA HIS A 157 -20.52 -10.88 -15.13
C HIS A 157 -19.52 -10.78 -13.98
N ARG A 158 -19.98 -11.06 -12.77
CA ARG A 158 -19.09 -11.15 -11.60
C ARG A 158 -18.21 -12.39 -11.78
N GLN A 159 -16.92 -12.20 -12.00
CA GLN A 159 -15.96 -13.28 -11.79
C GLN A 159 -15.82 -13.46 -10.27
N GLU A 160 -16.36 -14.56 -9.72
CA GLU A 160 -16.04 -14.94 -8.34
C GLU A 160 -14.53 -15.20 -8.25
N MET A 161 -13.79 -14.22 -7.74
CA MET A 161 -12.39 -14.40 -7.40
C MET A 161 -12.30 -15.14 -6.06
N GLU A 162 -11.36 -16.09 -5.96
CA GLU A 162 -10.99 -16.64 -4.66
C GLU A 162 -10.50 -15.51 -3.77
N ALA A 163 -10.99 -15.49 -2.52
CA ALA A 163 -10.61 -14.50 -1.53
C ALA A 163 -9.08 -14.50 -1.36
N LYS A 164 -8.44 -13.36 -1.70
CA LYS A 164 -6.98 -13.24 -1.73
C LYS A 164 -6.52 -12.26 -0.67
N ALA A 165 -5.49 -12.62 0.10
CA ALA A 165 -4.87 -11.67 1.02
C ALA A 165 -4.21 -10.51 0.25
N GLY A 166 -4.42 -9.29 0.71
CA GLY A 166 -3.77 -8.07 0.25
C GLY A 166 -3.23 -7.25 1.42
N TRP A 167 -2.22 -6.44 1.16
CA TRP A 167 -1.62 -5.55 2.16
C TRP A 167 -1.67 -4.12 1.66
N VAL A 168 -2.12 -3.23 2.54
CA VAL A 168 -2.24 -1.80 2.24
C VAL A 168 -0.85 -1.19 2.19
N THR A 169 -0.52 -0.53 1.09
CA THR A 169 0.79 0.13 0.88
C THR A 169 0.73 1.65 1.02
N ALA A 170 -0.44 2.22 1.33
CA ALA A 170 -0.63 3.65 1.61
C ALA A 170 -0.82 3.91 3.11
N ASP A 171 -0.26 5.01 3.64
CA ASP A 171 -0.41 5.39 5.06
C ASP A 171 -1.87 5.53 5.50
N SER A 172 -2.72 5.96 4.57
CA SER A 172 -4.14 6.18 4.82
C SER A 172 -4.93 5.99 3.53
N LEU A 173 -5.57 4.84 3.40
CA LEU A 173 -6.40 4.51 2.25
C LEU A 173 -7.87 4.52 2.64
N TYR A 174 -8.65 5.43 2.05
CA TYR A 174 -10.10 5.48 2.28
C TYR A 174 -10.82 4.38 1.50
N VAL A 175 -11.62 3.61 2.22
CA VAL A 175 -12.45 2.54 1.67
C VAL A 175 -13.82 3.12 1.32
N ARG A 176 -14.37 2.78 0.16
CA ARG A 176 -15.56 3.42 -0.42
C ARG A 176 -16.69 2.45 -0.71
N VAL A 177 -17.93 2.93 -0.74
CA VAL A 177 -19.10 2.08 -1.08
C VAL A 177 -19.05 1.52 -2.51
N GLN A 178 -18.36 2.20 -3.42
CA GLN A 178 -18.28 1.90 -4.86
C GLN A 178 -16.87 2.23 -5.38
N PRO A 179 -16.43 1.62 -6.51
CA PRO A 179 -15.11 1.83 -7.11
C PRO A 179 -15.02 3.18 -7.83
N SER A 180 -15.13 4.27 -7.06
CA SER A 180 -15.11 5.64 -7.57
C SER A 180 -14.57 6.60 -6.51
N LEU A 181 -13.74 7.57 -6.94
CA LEU A 181 -13.23 8.62 -6.06
C LEU A 181 -14.33 9.55 -5.53
N ALA A 182 -15.49 9.60 -6.19
CA ALA A 182 -16.65 10.38 -5.75
C ALA A 182 -17.53 9.62 -4.74
N ALA A 183 -17.36 8.30 -4.60
CA ALA A 183 -18.20 7.48 -3.74
C ALA A 183 -17.99 7.78 -2.25
N LYS A 184 -19.08 7.63 -1.46
CA LYS A 184 -19.07 7.81 -0.01
C LYS A 184 -18.06 6.86 0.65
N ARG A 185 -17.32 7.39 1.63
CA ARG A 185 -16.33 6.64 2.42
C ARG A 185 -17.05 5.78 3.46
N VAL A 186 -16.67 4.52 3.57
CA VAL A 186 -17.20 3.53 4.54
C VAL A 186 -16.19 3.15 5.62
N GLY A 187 -14.92 3.45 5.38
CA GLY A 187 -13.83 3.11 6.28
C GLY A 187 -12.51 3.72 5.84
N LYS A 188 -11.48 3.37 6.59
CA LYS A 188 -10.09 3.73 6.31
C LYS A 188 -9.22 2.56 6.76
N VAL A 189 -8.27 2.20 5.93
CA VAL A 189 -7.21 1.23 6.24
C VAL A 189 -5.86 1.93 6.16
N THR A 190 -4.84 1.39 6.82
CA THR A 190 -3.53 2.06 6.98
C THR A 190 -2.37 1.18 6.52
N TYR A 191 -1.20 1.78 6.30
CA TYR A 191 -0.03 1.08 5.77
C TYR A 191 0.29 -0.19 6.57
N GLY A 192 0.51 -1.29 5.86
CA GLY A 192 0.81 -2.61 6.42
C GLY A 192 -0.41 -3.39 6.90
N GLU A 193 -1.60 -2.77 6.96
CA GLU A 193 -2.83 -3.45 7.32
C GLU A 193 -3.15 -4.54 6.30
N GLN A 194 -3.38 -5.76 6.79
CA GLN A 194 -3.82 -6.87 5.95
C GLN A 194 -5.33 -6.77 5.74
N VAL A 195 -5.75 -6.95 4.49
CA VAL A 195 -7.15 -6.96 4.06
C VAL A 195 -7.40 -8.18 3.18
N THR A 196 -8.66 -8.59 3.03
CA THR A 196 -9.02 -9.67 2.10
C THR A 196 -9.64 -9.07 0.86
N ILE A 197 -9.01 -9.25 -0.31
CA ILE A 197 -9.58 -8.89 -1.60
C ILE A 197 -10.67 -9.88 -1.94
N THR A 198 -11.89 -9.38 -2.11
CA THR A 198 -13.10 -10.17 -2.39
C THR A 198 -13.59 -9.99 -3.83
N ASP A 199 -13.20 -8.91 -4.49
CA ASP A 199 -13.60 -8.62 -5.88
C ASP A 199 -12.62 -7.63 -6.52
N LYS A 200 -12.66 -7.50 -7.84
CA LYS A 200 -11.84 -6.55 -8.60
C LYS A 200 -12.61 -5.95 -9.77
N GLN A 201 -12.55 -4.63 -9.90
CA GLN A 201 -13.15 -3.88 -10.99
C GLN A 201 -12.16 -2.84 -11.52
N GLU A 202 -11.66 -3.07 -12.74
CA GLU A 202 -10.60 -2.26 -13.36
C GLU A 202 -9.40 -2.04 -12.39
N ASN A 203 -9.20 -0.80 -11.94
CA ASN A 203 -8.14 -0.39 -11.03
C ASN A 203 -8.59 -0.33 -9.56
N TRP A 204 -9.69 -0.99 -9.20
CA TRP A 204 -10.22 -1.04 -7.85
C TRP A 204 -10.32 -2.47 -7.33
N ASP A 205 -9.83 -2.68 -6.11
CA ASP A 205 -10.03 -3.91 -5.36
C ASP A 205 -11.15 -3.68 -4.35
N GLN A 206 -12.12 -4.59 -4.32
CA GLN A 206 -13.04 -4.68 -3.19
C GLN A 206 -12.34 -5.45 -2.08
N ILE A 207 -12.31 -4.86 -0.89
CA ILE A 207 -11.65 -5.41 0.28
C ILE A 207 -12.66 -5.64 1.41
N LEU A 208 -12.45 -6.71 2.17
CA LEU A 208 -13.01 -6.94 3.49
C LEU A 208 -12.00 -6.46 4.53
N MET A 209 -12.41 -5.48 5.34
CA MET A 209 -11.64 -4.91 6.44
C MET A 209 -11.72 -5.79 7.70
N ASN A 210 -10.82 -5.55 8.65
CA ASN A 210 -10.77 -6.30 9.92
C ASN A 210 -12.02 -6.12 10.79
N ASP A 211 -12.74 -5.01 10.65
CA ASP A 211 -14.03 -4.77 11.32
C ASP A 211 -15.20 -5.52 10.66
N GLY A 212 -14.93 -6.27 9.59
CA GLY A 212 -15.88 -7.09 8.86
C GLY A 212 -16.77 -6.32 7.88
N LYS A 213 -16.49 -5.03 7.63
CA LYS A 213 -17.12 -4.25 6.55
C LYS A 213 -16.37 -4.47 5.23
N THR A 214 -17.08 -4.34 4.13
CA THR A 214 -16.50 -4.37 2.79
C THR A 214 -16.55 -3.00 2.12
N GLY A 215 -15.65 -2.77 1.17
CA GLY A 215 -15.72 -1.63 0.27
C GLY A 215 -14.54 -1.58 -0.68
N TRP A 216 -14.51 -0.59 -1.55
CA TRP A 216 -13.58 -0.48 -2.66
C TRP A 216 -12.42 0.46 -2.34
N VAL A 217 -11.23 0.05 -2.75
CA VAL A 217 -9.98 0.83 -2.70
C VAL A 217 -9.26 0.74 -4.04
N SER A 218 -8.40 1.71 -4.36
CA SER A 218 -7.59 1.63 -5.58
C SER A 218 -6.60 0.47 -5.47
N SER A 219 -6.55 -0.39 -6.48
CA SER A 219 -5.66 -1.56 -6.54
C SER A 219 -4.19 -1.18 -6.51
N GLU A 220 -3.82 0.05 -6.87
CA GLU A 220 -2.44 0.54 -6.80
C GLU A 220 -1.88 0.55 -5.37
N TYR A 221 -2.77 0.62 -4.36
CA TYR A 221 -2.40 0.67 -2.95
C TYR A 221 -2.60 -0.66 -2.22
N ILE A 222 -2.83 -1.73 -2.97
CA ILE A 222 -2.97 -3.08 -2.43
C ILE A 222 -1.93 -3.99 -3.08
N SER A 223 -0.95 -4.41 -2.28
CA SER A 223 0.00 -5.44 -2.71
C SER A 223 -0.59 -6.82 -2.47
N THR A 224 -0.59 -7.67 -3.49
CA THR A 224 -0.83 -9.12 -3.32
C THR A 224 0.50 -9.83 -3.50
N VAL A 225 1.12 -10.24 -2.39
CA VAL A 225 2.43 -10.91 -2.41
C VAL A 225 2.39 -12.06 -3.42
N ALA A 226 3.17 -11.96 -4.50
CA ALA A 226 3.43 -13.09 -5.38
C ALA A 226 4.39 -14.02 -4.64
N LYS A 227 4.04 -15.30 -4.54
CA LYS A 227 4.98 -16.37 -4.16
C LYS A 227 6.10 -16.35 -5.19
N THR A 228 7.23 -15.73 -4.84
CA THR A 228 8.41 -15.77 -5.68
C THR A 228 9.12 -17.10 -5.41
N ALA A 229 9.75 -17.67 -6.45
CA ALA A 229 10.62 -18.85 -6.31
C ALA A 229 11.65 -18.62 -5.19
N SER A 230 12.08 -19.70 -4.53
CA SER A 230 13.01 -19.69 -3.39
C SER A 230 14.20 -18.77 -3.64
N SER A 231 14.12 -17.57 -3.10
CA SER A 231 15.16 -16.55 -3.13
C SER A 231 15.64 -16.33 -1.70
N PHE A 232 16.89 -15.93 -1.54
CA PHE A 232 17.48 -15.61 -0.25
C PHE A 232 17.88 -14.15 -0.24
N VAL A 233 17.84 -13.56 0.94
CA VAL A 233 18.44 -12.27 1.22
C VAL A 233 19.61 -12.46 2.18
N THR A 234 20.73 -11.80 1.89
CA THR A 234 21.94 -11.78 2.72
C THR A 234 21.99 -10.47 3.47
N VAL A 235 22.09 -10.53 4.79
CA VAL A 235 22.09 -9.35 5.65
C VAL A 235 23.40 -8.59 5.49
N LEU A 236 23.30 -7.30 5.20
CA LEU A 236 24.45 -6.44 4.89
C LEU A 236 25.07 -5.79 6.14
N TYR A 237 24.45 -5.94 7.32
CA TYR A 237 24.87 -5.27 8.55
C TYR A 237 24.61 -6.11 9.81
N SER A 238 25.32 -5.84 10.91
CA SER A 238 25.07 -6.47 12.22
C SER A 238 23.97 -5.76 13.01
N ASN A 239 23.23 -6.52 13.83
CA ASN A 239 22.10 -6.05 14.66
C ASN A 239 20.94 -5.45 13.85
N VAL A 240 20.65 -6.03 12.68
CA VAL A 240 19.52 -5.62 11.83
C VAL A 240 18.20 -6.10 12.44
N ASN A 241 17.26 -5.18 12.66
CA ASN A 241 15.96 -5.53 13.22
C ASN A 241 15.10 -6.33 12.22
N ILE A 242 14.64 -7.50 12.64
CA ILE A 242 13.59 -8.26 11.98
C ILE A 242 12.30 -8.04 12.76
N ARG A 243 11.26 -7.58 12.08
CA ARG A 243 10.02 -7.07 12.70
C ARG A 243 8.83 -7.96 12.43
N ALA A 244 7.82 -7.93 13.31
CA ALA A 244 6.60 -8.73 13.15
C ALA A 244 5.74 -8.32 11.93
N LEU A 245 5.77 -7.04 11.55
CA LEU A 245 5.10 -6.45 10.39
C LEU A 245 6.10 -5.58 9.59
N PRO A 246 5.85 -5.31 8.28
CA PRO A 246 6.75 -4.55 7.40
C PRO A 246 6.75 -3.04 7.71
N SER A 247 7.01 -2.66 8.97
CA SER A 247 6.95 -1.28 9.47
C SER A 247 7.97 -1.05 10.56
N LEU A 248 8.62 0.12 10.57
CA LEU A 248 9.58 0.52 11.61
C LEU A 248 8.96 0.66 13.01
N ARG A 249 7.64 0.81 13.09
CA ARG A 249 6.91 0.88 14.37
C ARG A 249 6.49 -0.49 14.89
N SER A 250 6.61 -1.54 14.07
CA SER A 250 6.29 -2.90 14.47
C SER A 250 7.27 -3.40 15.54
N PRO A 251 6.80 -4.21 16.52
CA PRO A 251 7.68 -4.91 17.44
C PRO A 251 8.81 -5.65 16.73
N ILE A 252 10.00 -5.61 17.33
CA ILE A 252 11.17 -6.37 16.90
C ILE A 252 10.96 -7.81 17.36
N GLN A 253 11.03 -8.75 16.42
CA GLN A 253 10.84 -10.18 16.67
C GLN A 253 12.18 -10.92 16.78
N ALA A 254 13.18 -10.45 16.04
CA ALA A 254 14.55 -10.95 16.10
C ALA A 254 15.54 -9.87 15.65
N MET A 255 16.82 -10.10 15.88
CA MET A 255 17.90 -9.30 15.30
C MET A 255 18.79 -10.22 14.46
N ALA A 256 19.13 -9.77 13.27
CA ALA A 256 20.03 -10.45 12.34
C ALA A 256 21.44 -9.88 12.40
N GLN A 257 22.42 -10.71 12.09
CA GLN A 257 23.84 -10.36 12.00
C GLN A 257 24.31 -10.26 10.55
N TYR A 258 25.42 -9.53 10.36
CA TYR A 258 26.07 -9.42 9.05
C TYR A 258 26.33 -10.81 8.44
N GLY A 259 25.99 -10.95 7.16
CA GLY A 259 26.21 -12.17 6.39
C GLY A 259 25.19 -13.28 6.64
N GLU A 260 24.30 -13.14 7.62
CA GLU A 260 23.20 -14.10 7.80
C GLU A 260 22.30 -14.12 6.57
N ARG A 261 21.78 -15.30 6.24
CA ARG A 261 20.95 -15.51 5.05
C ARG A 261 19.60 -16.02 5.45
N TYR A 262 18.56 -15.36 4.95
CA TYR A 262 17.18 -15.77 5.20
C TYR A 262 16.45 -16.10 3.91
N ARG A 263 15.61 -17.14 3.97
CA ARG A 263 14.73 -17.49 2.86
C ARG A 263 13.63 -16.44 2.76
N VAL A 264 13.49 -15.85 1.58
CA VAL A 264 12.42 -14.91 1.26
C VAL A 264 11.14 -15.70 0.99
N LEU A 265 10.10 -15.36 1.75
CA LEU A 265 8.73 -15.87 1.60
C LEU A 265 7.89 -14.93 0.73
N GLY A 266 8.23 -13.65 0.71
CA GLY A 266 7.51 -12.61 -0.03
C GLY A 266 8.13 -11.22 0.12
N LYS A 267 7.56 -10.23 -0.57
CA LYS A 267 7.95 -8.82 -0.47
C LYS A 267 6.70 -7.93 -0.36
N ILE A 268 6.69 -6.99 0.58
CA ILE A 268 5.65 -5.96 0.76
C ILE A 268 6.34 -4.59 0.73
N GLY A 269 6.12 -3.80 -0.32
CA GLY A 269 6.90 -2.57 -0.53
C GLY A 269 8.39 -2.89 -0.57
N ASN A 270 9.20 -2.20 0.25
CA ASN A 270 10.63 -2.48 0.42
C ASN A 270 10.96 -3.42 1.58
N TRP A 271 10.02 -4.24 2.05
CA TRP A 271 10.26 -5.22 3.11
C TRP A 271 10.20 -6.64 2.58
N TYR A 272 11.18 -7.46 2.92
CA TYR A 272 11.17 -8.89 2.65
C TYR A 272 10.53 -9.62 3.84
N GLU A 273 9.48 -10.40 3.58
CA GLU A 273 9.01 -11.42 4.51
C GLU A 273 10.01 -12.58 4.44
N ILE A 274 10.55 -12.95 5.59
CA ILE A 274 11.60 -13.96 5.72
C ILE A 274 11.22 -15.04 6.73
N GLU A 275 11.76 -16.23 6.52
CA GLU A 275 11.64 -17.35 7.45
C GLU A 275 12.82 -17.40 8.41
N LEU A 276 12.55 -17.40 9.72
CA LEU A 276 13.54 -17.52 10.79
C LEU A 276 13.89 -18.99 11.05
N SER A 277 15.02 -19.23 11.71
CA SER A 277 15.52 -20.57 12.03
C SER A 277 14.56 -21.42 12.87
N ASN A 278 13.68 -20.78 13.66
CA ASN A 278 12.64 -21.44 14.46
C ASN A 278 11.33 -21.67 13.67
N GLY A 279 11.31 -21.40 12.36
CA GLY A 279 10.11 -21.50 11.51
C GLY A 279 9.12 -20.34 11.65
N ALA A 280 9.39 -19.36 12.54
CA ALA A 280 8.60 -18.15 12.61
C ALA A 280 8.89 -17.25 11.39
N LYS A 281 7.95 -16.36 11.09
CA LYS A 281 8.10 -15.38 10.00
C LYS A 281 8.42 -14.01 10.55
N GLY A 282 9.19 -13.22 9.82
CA GLY A 282 9.46 -11.82 10.15
C GLY A 282 9.68 -10.98 8.90
N TYR A 283 9.77 -9.67 9.08
CA TYR A 283 10.01 -8.72 8.01
C TYR A 283 11.36 -8.04 8.22
N ILE A 284 12.23 -8.13 7.22
CA ILE A 284 13.51 -7.43 7.18
C ILE A 284 13.45 -6.37 6.09
N ALA A 285 13.99 -5.20 6.38
CA ALA A 285 13.98 -4.10 5.43
C ALA A 285 14.94 -4.39 4.27
N GLY A 286 14.49 -4.10 3.05
CA GLY A 286 15.22 -4.39 1.82
C GLY A 286 16.54 -3.65 1.70
N TRP A 287 16.62 -2.44 2.23
CA TRP A 287 17.86 -1.66 2.29
C TRP A 287 18.89 -2.19 3.30
N LEU A 288 18.56 -3.25 4.08
CA LEU A 288 19.48 -3.87 5.03
C LEU A 288 20.00 -5.23 4.54
N VAL A 289 19.61 -5.63 3.32
CA VAL A 289 19.90 -6.96 2.78
C VAL A 289 20.18 -6.90 1.28
N SER A 290 20.96 -7.85 0.77
CA SER A 290 21.19 -8.04 -0.67
C SER A 290 20.56 -9.33 -1.16
N THR A 291 19.98 -9.31 -2.36
CA THR A 291 19.50 -10.51 -3.05
C THR A 291 20.59 -11.24 -3.84
N ASP A 292 21.79 -10.66 -3.93
CA ASP A 292 22.90 -11.22 -4.68
C ASP A 292 23.66 -12.25 -3.84
N ALA A 293 23.92 -13.43 -4.43
CA ALA A 293 24.52 -14.57 -3.74
C ALA A 293 25.95 -14.32 -3.22
N ASN A 294 26.60 -13.23 -3.63
CA ASN A 294 28.03 -12.95 -3.39
C ASN A 294 28.34 -11.68 -2.59
N GLY A 295 27.36 -10.97 -2.00
CA GLY A 295 27.63 -9.90 -1.03
C GLY A 295 28.51 -8.73 -1.50
N GLN A 296 28.81 -8.64 -2.79
CA GLN A 296 29.52 -7.54 -3.43
C GLN A 296 28.71 -7.14 -4.66
N SER A 297 27.92 -6.08 -4.51
CA SER A 297 27.36 -5.37 -5.66
C SER A 297 28.05 -4.02 -5.71
N GLU A 298 28.92 -3.81 -6.70
CA GLU A 298 29.10 -2.46 -7.24
C GLU A 298 27.78 -2.10 -7.94
N SER A 299 26.83 -1.68 -7.13
CA SER A 299 25.50 -1.34 -7.59
C SER A 299 25.58 -0.13 -8.51
N ASN A 300 25.04 -0.30 -9.72
CA ASN A 300 24.89 0.76 -10.71
C ASN A 300 23.67 1.67 -10.42
N ALA A 301 23.07 1.61 -9.23
CA ALA A 301 21.82 2.31 -8.92
C ALA A 301 21.90 3.83 -9.11
N LEU A 302 23.09 4.41 -8.88
CA LEU A 302 23.35 5.83 -9.04
C LEU A 302 23.68 6.24 -10.48
N LYS A 303 23.98 5.28 -11.37
CA LYS A 303 24.41 5.56 -12.74
C LYS A 303 23.31 6.25 -13.53
N GLY A 304 23.61 7.44 -14.06
CA GLY A 304 22.68 8.25 -14.84
C GLY A 304 21.65 9.03 -14.03
N LYS A 305 21.58 8.84 -12.71
CA LYS A 305 20.71 9.64 -11.83
C LYS A 305 21.23 11.06 -11.70
N THR A 306 20.35 12.05 -11.76
CA THR A 306 20.68 13.46 -11.57
C THR A 306 20.39 13.87 -10.14
N ILE A 307 21.44 14.21 -9.39
CA ILE A 307 21.34 14.58 -7.97
C ILE A 307 21.71 16.05 -7.83
N VAL A 308 20.78 16.88 -7.35
CA VAL A 308 21.08 18.28 -7.02
C VAL A 308 21.45 18.37 -5.56
N ILE A 309 22.66 18.89 -5.30
CA ILE A 309 23.23 19.05 -3.97
C ILE A 309 23.19 20.54 -3.64
N ASP A 310 22.45 20.88 -2.60
CA ASP A 310 22.30 22.22 -2.11
C ASP A 310 23.24 22.48 -0.93
N ALA A 311 24.28 23.28 -1.17
CA ALA A 311 25.16 23.75 -0.10
C ALA A 311 24.49 24.94 0.60
N GLY A 312 23.98 24.74 1.82
CA GLY A 312 23.29 25.76 2.61
C GLY A 312 24.05 27.09 2.69
N HIS A 313 23.31 28.19 2.84
CA HIS A 313 23.86 29.56 3.00
C HIS A 313 24.76 30.03 1.83
N GLY A 314 25.69 30.95 2.09
CA GLY A 314 26.69 31.43 1.13
C GLY A 314 26.69 32.96 0.95
N GLY A 315 27.85 33.50 0.59
CA GLY A 315 28.06 34.93 0.41
C GLY A 315 27.73 35.72 1.68
N LYS A 316 26.74 36.61 1.59
CA LYS A 316 26.26 37.44 2.71
C LYS A 316 25.63 36.64 3.85
N ASP A 317 25.12 35.46 3.56
CA ASP A 317 24.54 34.56 4.57
C ASP A 317 25.63 33.60 5.05
N SER A 318 26.07 33.77 6.30
CA SER A 318 27.12 32.90 6.88
C SER A 318 26.57 31.60 7.45
N GLY A 319 25.25 31.50 7.60
CA GLY A 319 24.64 30.52 8.51
C GLY A 319 25.13 30.72 9.94
N THR A 320 25.17 29.62 10.68
CA THR A 320 25.69 29.59 12.05
C THR A 320 27.20 29.87 12.09
N ILE A 321 27.63 30.56 13.15
CA ILE A 321 29.05 30.76 13.46
C ILE A 321 29.33 30.08 14.80
N SER A 322 30.29 29.15 14.84
CA SER A 322 30.68 28.47 16.08
C SER A 322 31.33 29.45 17.06
N HIS A 323 31.47 29.01 18.32
CA HIS A 323 32.24 29.73 19.35
C HIS A 323 33.71 29.97 18.98
N THR A 324 34.29 29.20 18.05
CA THR A 324 35.65 29.35 17.51
C THR A 324 35.71 30.10 16.17
N GLY A 325 34.58 30.60 15.66
CA GLY A 325 34.52 31.37 14.41
C GLY A 325 34.37 30.54 13.13
N ILE A 326 34.13 29.23 13.24
CA ILE A 326 33.84 28.35 12.10
C ILE A 326 32.48 28.72 11.54
N LYS A 327 32.39 28.93 10.22
CA LYS A 327 31.15 29.35 9.53
C LYS A 327 30.49 28.17 8.84
N GLU A 328 29.20 27.99 9.06
CA GLU A 328 28.40 26.93 8.46
C GLU A 328 28.48 26.94 6.93
N LYS A 329 28.40 28.12 6.29
CA LYS A 329 28.52 28.25 4.83
C LYS A 329 29.81 27.65 4.25
N THR A 330 30.89 27.62 5.03
CA THR A 330 32.18 27.05 4.62
C THR A 330 32.13 25.53 4.68
N LEU A 331 31.57 24.98 5.78
CA LEU A 331 31.44 23.54 5.97
C LEU A 331 30.48 22.93 4.95
N THR A 332 29.31 23.53 4.77
CA THR A 332 28.29 23.06 3.80
C THR A 332 28.83 23.03 2.37
N LEU A 333 29.60 24.04 1.95
CA LEU A 333 30.24 24.05 0.62
C LEU A 333 31.26 22.93 0.47
N ARG A 334 32.04 22.68 1.51
CA ARG A 334 33.08 21.66 1.52
C ARG A 334 32.46 20.25 1.43
N THR A 335 31.50 19.95 2.30
CA THR A 335 30.79 18.67 2.31
C THR A 335 30.03 18.43 1.01
N ALA A 336 29.38 19.46 0.44
CA ALA A 336 28.69 19.35 -0.84
C ALA A 336 29.63 19.00 -2.01
N ARG A 337 30.86 19.55 -2.03
CA ARG A 337 31.87 19.20 -3.05
C ARG A 337 32.34 17.75 -2.91
N LEU A 338 32.62 17.31 -1.69
CA LEU A 338 32.97 15.90 -1.42
C LEU A 338 31.86 14.95 -1.87
N LEU A 339 30.60 15.28 -1.53
CA LEU A 339 29.45 14.49 -1.95
C LEU A 339 29.33 14.45 -3.48
N LYS A 340 29.51 15.58 -4.17
CA LYS A 340 29.50 15.64 -5.63
C LYS A 340 30.53 14.70 -6.23
N GLU A 341 31.79 14.79 -5.80
CA GLU A 341 32.89 13.97 -6.33
C GLU A 341 32.58 12.47 -6.18
N LYS A 342 32.09 12.06 -5.01
CA LYS A 342 31.74 10.66 -4.76
C LYS A 342 30.55 10.18 -5.58
N LEU A 343 29.51 10.99 -5.74
CA LEU A 343 28.36 10.66 -6.58
C LEU A 343 28.76 10.53 -8.06
N GLN A 344 29.62 11.43 -8.56
CA GLN A 344 30.15 11.34 -9.92
C GLN A 344 31.01 10.08 -10.13
N ALA A 345 31.79 9.69 -9.13
CA ALA A 345 32.56 8.43 -9.16
C ALA A 345 31.66 7.19 -9.25
N GLN A 346 30.39 7.28 -8.82
CA GLN A 346 29.37 6.23 -8.95
C GLN A 346 28.52 6.37 -10.24
N GLY A 347 28.89 7.28 -11.14
CA GLY A 347 28.21 7.49 -12.42
C GLY A 347 26.97 8.37 -12.37
N ALA A 348 26.70 9.06 -11.25
CA ALA A 348 25.61 10.02 -11.15
C ALA A 348 25.97 11.39 -11.75
N ASN A 349 24.96 12.07 -12.27
CA ASN A 349 25.03 13.47 -12.69
C ASN A 349 24.80 14.38 -11.46
N ALA A 350 25.86 14.72 -10.72
CA ALA A 350 25.75 15.56 -9.52
C ALA A 350 25.96 17.07 -9.82
N VAL A 351 24.99 17.90 -9.41
CA VAL A 351 24.97 19.35 -9.67
C VAL A 351 24.88 20.14 -8.36
N LEU A 352 25.74 21.14 -8.17
CA LEU A 352 25.69 22.00 -6.97
C LEU A 352 24.81 23.23 -7.19
N THR A 353 23.99 23.62 -6.21
CA THR A 353 23.31 24.93 -6.23
C THR A 353 24.30 26.10 -6.20
N ARG A 354 25.44 25.92 -5.52
CA ARG A 354 26.61 26.82 -5.57
C ARG A 354 27.93 26.05 -5.53
N SER A 355 28.88 26.48 -6.37
CA SER A 355 30.25 25.94 -6.45
C SER A 355 31.31 26.86 -5.85
N SER A 356 30.91 28.00 -5.29
CA SER A 356 31.75 29.02 -4.66
C SER A 356 31.05 29.65 -3.46
N ASP A 357 31.73 30.52 -2.70
CA ASP A 357 31.11 31.30 -1.62
C ASP A 357 30.27 32.47 -2.17
N ARG A 358 29.15 32.14 -2.82
CA ARG A 358 28.16 33.10 -3.31
C ARG A 358 26.81 32.85 -2.64
N TYR A 359 26.02 33.92 -2.51
CA TYR A 359 24.65 33.80 -2.06
C TYR A 359 23.76 33.24 -3.17
N VAL A 360 22.90 32.27 -2.83
CA VAL A 360 21.85 31.71 -3.70
C VAL A 360 20.54 31.73 -2.91
N SER A 361 19.49 32.31 -3.51
CA SER A 361 18.20 32.44 -2.84
C SER A 361 17.48 31.08 -2.71
N LEU A 362 16.59 30.92 -1.72
CA LEU A 362 15.84 29.67 -1.54
C LEU A 362 15.03 29.26 -2.79
N PRO A 363 14.31 30.18 -3.48
CA PRO A 363 13.62 29.84 -4.73
C PRO A 363 14.56 29.38 -5.85
N GLU A 364 15.75 29.99 -5.96
CA GLU A 364 16.74 29.63 -6.99
C GLU A 364 17.30 28.22 -6.77
N ARG A 365 17.53 27.81 -5.51
CA ARG A 365 17.96 26.45 -5.15
C ARG A 365 16.96 25.41 -5.64
N VAL A 366 15.68 25.65 -5.37
CA VAL A 366 14.57 24.78 -5.81
C VAL A 366 14.44 24.77 -7.34
N GLN A 367 14.52 25.95 -7.98
CA GLN A 367 14.46 26.04 -9.45
C GLN A 367 15.60 25.28 -10.14
N MET A 368 16.78 25.21 -9.53
CA MET A 368 17.89 24.41 -10.05
C MET A 368 17.51 22.92 -10.14
N ALA A 369 16.85 22.38 -9.10
CA ALA A 369 16.38 21.00 -9.09
C ALA A 369 15.45 20.68 -10.27
N TYR A 370 14.47 21.57 -10.53
CA TYR A 370 13.57 21.41 -11.66
C TYR A 370 14.26 21.57 -13.02
N ARG A 371 15.15 22.56 -13.17
CA ARG A 371 15.89 22.80 -14.44
C ARG A 371 16.79 21.62 -14.80
N CYS A 372 17.41 21.01 -13.81
CA CYS A 372 18.26 19.84 -13.99
C CYS A 372 17.45 18.53 -14.13
N ARG A 373 16.13 18.56 -13.94
CA ARG A 373 15.29 17.35 -13.86
C ARG A 373 15.85 16.35 -12.85
N ALA A 374 16.16 16.84 -11.65
CA ALA A 374 16.80 16.04 -10.62
C ALA A 374 15.91 14.84 -10.22
N ASP A 375 16.52 13.68 -10.04
CA ASP A 375 15.91 12.50 -9.43
C ASP A 375 15.86 12.63 -7.90
N ALA A 376 16.80 13.37 -7.30
CA ALA A 376 16.78 13.73 -5.88
C ALA A 376 17.47 15.08 -5.61
N PHE A 377 17.01 15.74 -4.54
CA PHE A 377 17.58 16.99 -4.03
C PHE A 377 18.05 16.83 -2.57
N ILE A 378 19.33 17.14 -2.31
CA ILE A 378 19.95 16.99 -0.98
C ILE A 378 20.48 18.33 -0.50
N SER A 379 19.86 18.92 0.52
CA SER A 379 20.36 20.13 1.17
C SER A 379 21.25 19.77 2.36
N ILE A 380 22.44 20.37 2.44
CA ILE A 380 23.45 20.09 3.46
C ILE A 380 23.58 21.29 4.39
N HIS A 381 23.44 21.05 5.69
CA HIS A 381 23.47 22.04 6.76
C HIS A 381 24.21 21.53 8.02
N TYR A 382 24.53 22.45 8.93
CA TYR A 382 25.01 22.14 10.27
C TYR A 382 24.21 22.94 11.30
N ASP A 383 23.56 22.23 12.22
CA ASP A 383 22.49 22.75 13.06
C ASP A 383 23.00 23.77 14.10
N SER A 384 22.06 24.47 14.71
CA SER A 384 22.31 25.42 15.78
C SER A 384 21.10 25.54 16.69
N ALA A 385 21.34 25.56 18.00
CA ALA A 385 20.32 25.76 19.00
C ALA A 385 20.79 26.76 20.07
N LYS A 386 19.81 27.38 20.75
CA LYS A 386 20.06 28.22 21.94
C LYS A 386 20.70 27.40 23.07
N ASP A 387 20.27 26.16 23.23
CA ASP A 387 20.90 25.21 24.13
C ASP A 387 22.17 24.65 23.48
N GLN A 388 23.33 25.04 24.00
CA GLN A 388 24.63 24.61 23.50
C GLN A 388 24.92 23.12 23.79
N HIS A 389 24.09 22.44 24.56
CA HIS A 389 24.17 20.99 24.76
C HIS A 389 23.40 20.18 23.71
N ALA A 390 22.55 20.82 22.89
CA ALA A 390 21.93 20.17 21.75
C ALA A 390 23.01 19.61 20.82
N LYS A 391 22.83 18.37 20.38
CA LYS A 391 23.86 17.61 19.66
C LYS A 391 23.23 16.57 18.74
N GLY A 392 24.00 16.10 17.77
CA GLY A 392 23.63 15.02 16.87
C GLY A 392 23.16 15.46 15.48
N ALA A 393 23.18 14.52 14.54
CA ALA A 393 22.73 14.69 13.16
C ALA A 393 21.25 14.35 12.99
N THR A 394 20.55 15.02 12.08
CA THR A 394 19.13 14.81 11.76
C THR A 394 18.91 14.86 10.25
N VAL A 395 18.03 14.02 9.72
CA VAL A 395 17.52 14.16 8.35
C VAL A 395 16.10 14.69 8.40
N TYR A 396 15.84 15.76 7.67
CA TYR A 396 14.54 16.37 7.52
C TYR A 396 13.92 16.06 6.17
N TYR A 397 12.62 15.74 6.19
CA TYR A 397 11.77 15.59 5.02
C TYR A 397 10.55 16.52 5.14
N TYR A 398 9.90 16.86 4.03
CA TYR A 398 8.65 17.63 4.09
C TYR A 398 7.45 16.77 3.75
N ASP A 399 7.46 16.12 2.60
CA ASP A 399 6.34 15.32 2.11
C ASP A 399 6.54 13.82 2.39
N LEU A 400 5.52 13.21 2.98
CA LEU A 400 5.60 11.81 3.38
C LEU A 400 5.65 10.85 2.18
N PHE A 401 5.13 11.26 1.02
CA PHE A 401 5.04 10.42 -0.17
C PHE A 401 6.27 10.56 -1.06
N SER A 402 6.75 11.79 -1.30
CA SER A 402 7.91 12.02 -2.19
C SER A 402 9.26 11.92 -1.47
N ASP A 403 9.33 12.34 -0.21
CA ASP A 403 10.63 12.59 0.45
C ASP A 403 11.00 11.51 1.47
N TYR A 404 10.00 10.94 2.16
CA TYR A 404 10.25 10.14 3.35
C TYR A 404 11.09 8.88 3.07
N LEU A 405 10.90 8.22 1.94
CA LEU A 405 11.70 7.04 1.58
C LEU A 405 13.17 7.40 1.34
N LEU A 406 13.44 8.55 0.73
CA LEU A 406 14.79 9.09 0.56
C LEU A 406 15.40 9.50 1.92
N ALA A 407 14.59 10.10 2.80
CA ALA A 407 15.05 10.44 4.15
C ALA A 407 15.37 9.19 4.98
N LEU A 408 14.54 8.16 4.85
CA LEU A 408 14.68 6.90 5.55
C LEU A 408 15.91 6.11 5.08
N SER A 409 16.22 6.13 3.79
CA SER A 409 17.41 5.44 3.28
C SER A 409 18.72 6.00 3.86
N LEU A 410 18.71 7.25 4.33
CA LEU A 410 19.84 7.90 4.98
C LEU A 410 19.98 7.55 6.48
N GLU A 411 18.94 7.03 7.13
CA GLU A 411 18.93 6.75 8.57
C GLU A 411 20.05 5.79 8.97
N HIS A 412 20.13 4.64 8.30
CA HIS A 412 21.10 3.62 8.68
C HIS A 412 22.55 4.08 8.46
N PRO A 413 22.96 4.57 7.28
CA PRO A 413 24.33 5.06 7.06
C PRO A 413 24.72 6.20 8.02
N LEU A 414 23.84 7.16 8.29
CA LEU A 414 24.14 8.28 9.18
C LEU A 414 24.16 7.86 10.66
N SER A 415 23.37 6.86 11.06
CA SER A 415 23.38 6.32 12.44
C SER A 415 24.70 5.68 12.86
N ARG A 416 25.54 5.31 11.89
CA ARG A 416 26.83 4.68 12.11
C ARG A 416 27.98 5.67 12.27
N MET A 417 27.74 6.95 11.98
CA MET A 417 28.76 7.98 12.15
C MET A 417 29.08 8.15 13.63
N THR A 418 30.35 8.07 13.98
CA THR A 418 30.82 8.31 15.36
C THR A 418 31.83 9.44 15.34
N PRO A 419 31.83 10.33 16.35
CA PRO A 419 31.08 10.29 17.61
C PRO A 419 29.76 11.08 17.62
N ILE A 420 29.31 11.65 16.49
CA ILE A 420 28.08 12.45 16.42
C ILE A 420 26.85 11.53 16.45
N PRO A 421 25.97 11.60 17.46
CA PRO A 421 24.80 10.73 17.53
C PRO A 421 23.78 11.06 16.43
N PHE A 422 23.08 10.06 15.91
CA PHE A 422 21.98 10.29 14.97
C PHE A 422 20.64 10.40 15.71
N ARG A 423 19.88 11.46 15.39
CA ARG A 423 18.60 11.80 16.05
C ARG A 423 17.38 11.24 15.32
N GLY A 424 17.59 10.63 14.15
CA GLY A 424 16.53 10.07 13.33
C GLY A 424 16.12 10.96 12.16
N VAL A 425 15.03 10.53 11.53
CA VAL A 425 14.35 11.23 10.44
C VAL A 425 13.16 11.99 11.01
N SER A 426 13.02 13.27 10.65
CA SER A 426 11.98 14.14 11.19
C SER A 426 11.30 14.98 10.10
N PHE A 427 10.04 15.36 10.32
CA PHE A 427 9.39 16.35 9.47
C PHE A 427 10.05 17.73 9.67
N GLY A 428 10.26 18.47 8.58
CA GLY A 428 10.84 19.81 8.58
C GLY A 428 10.19 20.74 7.56
N ASN A 429 9.58 21.82 8.03
CA ASN A 429 8.90 22.81 7.17
C ASN A 429 9.88 23.83 6.54
N TYR A 430 10.91 23.33 5.86
CA TYR A 430 11.92 24.16 5.21
C TYR A 430 11.52 24.49 3.78
N TYR A 431 11.75 25.74 3.34
CA TYR A 431 11.34 26.21 2.00
C TYR A 431 11.86 25.31 0.87
N VAL A 432 13.13 24.90 0.95
CA VAL A 432 13.78 24.08 -0.09
C VAL A 432 13.22 22.66 -0.20
N LEU A 433 12.48 22.21 0.82
CA LEU A 433 11.76 20.94 0.80
C LEU A 433 10.29 21.18 0.40
N ARG A 434 9.60 22.10 1.10
CA ARG A 434 8.18 22.40 0.87
C ARG A 434 7.86 22.81 -0.57
N GLU A 435 8.70 23.63 -1.18
CA GLU A 435 8.46 24.15 -2.54
C GLU A 435 9.08 23.24 -3.63
N ASN A 436 9.67 22.12 -3.23
CA ASN A 436 10.28 21.16 -4.12
C ASN A 436 9.40 19.90 -4.23
N ARG A 437 8.91 19.62 -5.44
CA ARG A 437 8.04 18.47 -5.74
C ARG A 437 8.82 17.22 -6.16
N LEU A 438 10.15 17.34 -6.24
CA LEU A 438 11.06 16.21 -6.45
C LEU A 438 11.44 15.64 -5.08
N PRO A 439 11.80 14.33 -4.98
CA PRO A 439 12.28 13.74 -3.73
C PRO A 439 13.39 14.59 -3.10
N SER A 440 13.15 15.11 -1.90
CA SER A 440 14.04 16.11 -1.30
C SER A 440 14.28 15.90 0.19
N VAL A 441 15.51 16.10 0.64
CA VAL A 441 15.87 16.05 2.07
C VAL A 441 16.81 17.17 2.46
N LEU A 442 16.77 17.56 3.73
CA LEU A 442 17.74 18.45 4.35
C LEU A 442 18.46 17.68 5.46
N VAL A 443 19.78 17.61 5.38
CA VAL A 443 20.62 16.87 6.32
C VAL A 443 21.37 17.85 7.21
N GLU A 444 21.04 17.83 8.49
CA GLU A 444 21.79 18.52 9.55
C GLU A 444 22.87 17.59 10.08
N LEU A 445 24.14 17.88 9.81
CA LEU A 445 25.28 17.00 10.08
C LEU A 445 25.94 17.26 11.45
N GLY A 446 25.16 17.63 12.45
CA GLY A 446 25.64 17.97 13.80
C GLY A 446 25.57 19.47 14.11
N TYR A 447 25.72 19.82 15.38
CA TYR A 447 25.48 21.17 15.90
C TYR A 447 26.74 22.02 15.94
N LEU A 448 26.79 23.08 15.15
CA LEU A 448 27.88 24.04 15.17
C LEU A 448 27.86 24.94 16.42
N SER A 449 26.69 25.09 17.05
CA SER A 449 26.51 25.75 18.35
C SER A 449 27.06 24.94 19.52
N ASN A 450 27.24 23.63 19.37
CA ASN A 450 27.74 22.75 20.42
C ASN A 450 29.27 22.74 20.43
N PRO A 451 29.95 23.16 21.51
CA PRO A 451 31.40 23.22 21.54
C PRO A 451 32.09 21.86 21.33
N ALA A 452 31.47 20.77 21.77
CA ALA A 452 32.02 19.42 21.60
C ALA A 452 31.89 18.90 20.16
N GLU A 453 30.85 19.30 19.42
CA GLU A 453 30.67 18.87 18.03
C GLU A 453 31.35 19.79 17.02
N ALA A 454 31.45 21.09 17.29
CA ALA A 454 31.94 22.09 16.33
C ALA A 454 33.31 21.75 15.72
N GLY A 455 34.26 21.25 16.51
CA GLY A 455 35.56 20.80 16.02
C GLY A 455 35.51 19.50 15.22
N ILE A 456 34.60 18.59 15.59
CA ILE A 456 34.42 17.28 14.97
C ILE A 456 33.80 17.45 13.58
N VAL A 457 32.72 18.22 13.49
CA VAL A 457 31.99 18.45 12.22
C VAL A 457 32.81 19.26 11.21
N ALA A 458 33.78 20.03 11.69
CA ALA A 458 34.73 20.76 10.86
C ALA A 458 35.89 19.89 10.34
N ALA A 459 36.12 18.72 10.93
CA ALA A 459 37.23 17.86 10.57
C ALA A 459 37.01 17.13 9.24
N ASP A 460 38.08 16.98 8.48
CA ASP A 460 38.10 16.39 7.14
C ASP A 460 37.51 14.97 7.11
N HIS A 461 37.90 14.15 8.09
CA HIS A 461 37.47 12.76 8.19
C HIS A 461 35.96 12.66 8.40
N TYR A 462 35.38 13.52 9.24
CA TYR A 462 33.94 13.53 9.50
C TYR A 462 33.15 13.91 8.24
N GLN A 463 33.59 14.93 7.51
CA GLN A 463 32.89 15.35 6.28
C GLN A 463 33.00 14.30 5.17
N GLN A 464 34.12 13.57 5.09
CA GLN A 464 34.27 12.42 4.20
C GLN A 464 33.31 11.28 4.58
N GLU A 465 33.20 10.97 5.87
CA GLU A 465 32.30 9.95 6.39
C GLU A 465 30.83 10.31 6.13
N ALA A 466 30.43 11.56 6.42
CA ALA A 466 29.10 12.08 6.12
C ALA A 466 28.77 12.00 4.63
N ALA A 467 29.69 12.42 3.75
CA ALA A 467 29.49 12.31 2.32
C ALA A 467 29.38 10.85 1.85
N ASN A 468 30.17 9.92 2.41
CA ASN A 468 30.05 8.48 2.12
C ASN A 468 28.69 7.93 2.60
N ALA A 469 28.24 8.30 3.79
CA ALA A 469 26.96 7.88 4.34
C ALA A 469 25.79 8.34 3.45
N ILE A 470 25.84 9.58 2.96
CA ILE A 470 24.82 10.11 2.04
C ILE A 470 24.84 9.36 0.69
N VAL A 471 26.02 9.04 0.15
CA VAL A 471 26.14 8.24 -1.09
C VAL A 471 25.52 6.85 -0.90
N ASN A 472 25.78 6.20 0.22
CA ASN A 472 25.21 4.89 0.51
C ASN A 472 23.68 4.97 0.65
N GLY A 473 23.16 5.95 1.40
CA GLY A 473 21.70 6.12 1.50
C GLY A 473 21.04 6.45 0.16
N LEU A 474 21.71 7.19 -0.73
CA LEU A 474 21.22 7.44 -2.08
C LEU A 474 21.25 6.17 -2.94
N ARG A 475 22.30 5.35 -2.83
CA ARG A 475 22.38 4.06 -3.53
C ARG A 475 21.20 3.17 -3.11
N ASP A 476 20.99 3.03 -1.81
CA ASP A 476 19.90 2.22 -1.23
C ASP A 476 18.51 2.73 -1.63
N TYR A 477 18.36 4.04 -1.90
CA TYR A 477 17.11 4.62 -2.37
C TYR A 477 16.79 4.31 -3.84
N PHE A 478 17.81 4.21 -4.69
CA PHE A 478 17.65 4.02 -6.13
C PHE A 478 17.75 2.55 -6.59
N GLU A 479 18.08 1.63 -5.68
CA GLU A 479 17.91 0.18 -5.85
C GLU A 479 16.45 -0.25 -5.63
#